data_AF-D1MYZ1-F1
#
_entry.id   AF-D1MYZ1-F1
#
_cell.length_a   1.000
_cell.length_b   1.000
_cell.length_c   1.000
_cell.angle_alpha   90.00
_cell.angle_beta   90.00
_cell.angle_gamma   90.00
#
_symmetry.space_group_name_H-M   'P 1'
#
loop_
_entity.id
_entity.type
_entity.pdbx_description
1 polymer ?
#
loop_
_entity_poly.entity_id
_entity_poly.type
_entity_poly.pdbx_seq_one_letter_code
_entity_poly.pdbx_strand_id
1 'polypeptide(L)'
;SHSMRYFYTAMSRPGRGEPRFIAVGYVDDTQFVRFDSDAASPRMAPRAPWIEQEGPEYWDRETQISKTNTQTYRESLRNLRGYYNQSEAGSHTLQRMYGCDVGPDGRLLRGHDQSAYDGKDYIALNEDLSSWTAADTAAQITQRKWEAAREAEQLRAYLEGLCVEWLRRYLENGKETLQRADPPKTHVTHHPISDHEATLRCWALGFYPAEITLTWQRDGEDQTQDTELVETRPAGDRTFQKWAAVVVPSGEEQRYTCHVQHEGLPKPLTLRW
;
A
#
# COMPACT_ATOMS: atom_id res chain seq x y z
N SER A 1 13.36 -5.13 -6.57
CA SER A 1 12.83 -3.84 -7.04
C SER A 1 12.29 -3.09 -5.84
N HIS A 2 12.09 -1.78 -5.94
CA HIS A 2 11.57 -0.99 -4.82
C HIS A 2 10.52 0.00 -5.28
N SER A 3 9.70 0.46 -4.35
CA SER A 3 8.67 1.48 -4.60
C SER A 3 8.68 2.55 -3.52
N MET A 4 8.31 3.78 -3.89
CA MET A 4 7.98 4.84 -2.95
C MET A 4 6.58 5.31 -3.24
N ARG A 5 5.71 5.32 -2.22
CA ARG A 5 4.30 5.70 -2.37
C ARG A 5 3.88 6.67 -1.27
N TYR A 6 3.11 7.68 -1.65
CA TYR A 6 2.37 8.52 -0.73
C TYR A 6 0.88 8.23 -0.85
N PHE A 7 0.21 8.13 0.29
CA PHE A 7 -1.22 7.92 0.40
C PHE A 7 -1.84 9.07 1.16
N TYR A 8 -2.73 9.80 0.50
CA TYR A 8 -3.45 10.92 1.07
C TYR A 8 -4.92 10.54 1.24
N THR A 9 -5.50 10.92 2.37
CA THR A 9 -6.91 10.75 2.66
C THR A 9 -7.46 12.03 3.25
N ALA A 10 -8.45 12.62 2.58
CA ALA A 10 -9.23 13.74 3.09
C ALA A 10 -10.67 13.31 3.36
N MET A 11 -11.16 13.54 4.57
CA MET A 11 -12.51 13.14 4.98
C MET A 11 -13.28 14.35 5.46
N SER A 12 -14.35 14.71 4.75
CA SER A 12 -15.28 15.75 5.18
C SER A 12 -16.15 15.27 6.33
N ARG A 13 -16.48 16.16 7.26
CA ARG A 13 -17.25 15.85 8.48
C ARG A 13 -18.24 16.97 8.81
N PRO A 14 -19.32 17.13 8.01
CA PRO A 14 -20.28 18.22 8.20
C PRO A 14 -20.75 18.33 9.66
N GLY A 15 -20.75 19.56 10.19
CA GLY A 15 -21.11 19.84 11.59
C GLY A 15 -20.03 19.49 12.64
N ARG A 16 -18.86 18.97 12.24
CA ARG A 16 -17.75 18.62 13.15
C ARG A 16 -16.42 19.29 12.77
N GLY A 17 -16.50 20.44 12.11
CA GLY A 17 -15.34 21.22 11.65
C GLY A 17 -14.91 20.91 10.22
N GLU A 18 -13.72 21.37 9.85
CA GLU A 18 -13.16 21.20 8.52
C GLU A 18 -12.78 19.75 8.21
N PRO A 19 -12.67 19.36 6.92
CA PRO A 19 -12.21 18.03 6.54
C PRO A 19 -10.86 17.69 7.17
N ARG A 20 -10.74 16.48 7.70
CA ARG A 20 -9.47 15.96 8.22
C ARG A 20 -8.62 15.47 7.05
N PHE A 21 -7.35 15.84 7.02
CA PHE A 21 -6.37 15.41 6.04
C PHE A 21 -5.27 14.58 6.72
N ILE A 22 -5.02 13.40 6.18
CA ILE A 22 -3.96 12.50 6.61
C ILE A 22 -3.10 12.19 5.39
N ALA A 23 -1.78 12.27 5.55
CA ALA A 23 -0.81 11.80 4.57
C ALA A 23 0.15 10.81 5.22
N VAL A 24 0.44 9.71 4.53
CA VAL A 24 1.46 8.74 4.93
C VAL A 24 2.36 8.41 3.74
N GLY A 25 3.65 8.22 4.00
CA GLY A 25 4.64 7.83 3.00
C GLY A 25 5.22 6.47 3.33
N TYR A 26 5.40 5.65 2.31
CA TYR A 26 5.97 4.31 2.37
C TYR A 26 7.15 4.16 1.39
N VAL A 27 8.18 3.45 1.82
CA VAL A 27 9.14 2.79 0.92
C VAL A 27 8.90 1.29 1.07
N ASP A 28 8.50 0.65 -0.02
CA ASP A 28 7.94 -0.71 -0.01
C ASP A 28 6.85 -0.85 1.07
N ASP A 29 6.97 -1.83 1.97
CA ASP A 29 6.03 -2.05 3.07
C ASP A 29 6.40 -1.30 4.37
N THR A 30 7.37 -0.38 4.32
CA THR A 30 7.86 0.36 5.50
C THR A 30 7.35 1.81 5.48
N GLN A 31 6.47 2.15 6.43
CA GLN A 31 6.04 3.53 6.64
C GLN A 31 7.20 4.38 7.15
N PHE A 32 7.45 5.54 6.53
CA PHE A 32 8.55 6.42 6.95
C PHE A 32 8.11 7.81 7.39
N VAL A 33 6.94 8.29 6.97
CA VAL A 33 6.41 9.59 7.39
C VAL A 33 4.90 9.57 7.62
N ARG A 34 4.42 10.52 8.43
CA ARG A 34 3.00 10.80 8.64
C ARG A 34 2.74 12.29 8.89
N PHE A 35 1.67 12.80 8.30
CA PHE A 35 1.04 14.07 8.64
C PHE A 35 -0.43 13.84 9.01
N ASP A 36 -0.93 14.60 9.99
CA ASP A 36 -2.33 14.56 10.42
C ASP A 36 -2.80 15.99 10.75
N SER A 37 -3.80 16.49 10.03
CA SER A 37 -4.31 17.85 10.23
C SER A 37 -4.97 18.05 11.59
N ASP A 38 -5.41 16.98 12.25
CA ASP A 38 -6.06 17.03 13.56
C ASP A 38 -5.05 16.96 14.72
N ALA A 39 -3.75 16.82 14.45
CA ALA A 39 -2.73 16.90 15.50
C ALA A 39 -2.71 18.30 16.14
N ALA A 40 -2.38 18.39 17.43
CA ALA A 40 -2.29 19.68 18.14
C ALA A 40 -1.30 20.67 17.47
N SER A 41 -0.23 20.14 16.87
CA SER A 41 0.71 20.90 16.04
C SER A 41 0.99 20.11 14.76
N PRO A 42 0.19 20.30 13.69
CA PRO A 42 0.31 19.51 12.46
C PRO A 42 1.67 19.75 11.78
N ARG A 43 2.48 18.69 11.74
CA ARG A 43 3.79 18.63 11.09
C ARG A 43 3.98 17.27 10.45
N MET A 44 4.80 17.22 9.41
CA MET A 44 5.29 15.95 8.89
C MET A 44 6.22 15.34 9.93
N ALA A 45 5.93 14.12 10.36
CA ALA A 45 6.65 13.45 11.44
C ALA A 45 7.30 12.15 10.96
N PRO A 46 8.52 11.82 11.43
CA PRO A 46 9.19 10.57 11.10
C PRO A 46 8.44 9.36 11.66
N ARG A 47 8.53 8.24 10.94
CA ARG A 47 8.01 6.91 11.32
C ARG A 47 9.01 5.78 11.12
N ALA A 48 10.20 6.09 10.60
CA ALA A 48 11.30 5.16 10.48
C ALA A 48 12.63 5.82 10.92
N PRO A 49 13.57 5.09 11.55
CA PRO A 49 14.81 5.70 12.05
C PRO A 49 15.66 6.37 10.95
N TRP A 50 15.71 5.78 9.76
CA TRP A 50 16.57 6.25 8.67
C TRP A 50 16.12 7.58 8.04
N ILE A 51 14.89 8.05 8.30
CA ILE A 51 14.45 9.39 7.85
C ILE A 51 14.78 10.48 8.87
N GLU A 52 15.04 10.14 10.14
CA GLU A 52 15.28 11.12 11.21
C GLU A 52 16.54 11.96 11.00
N GLN A 53 17.49 11.45 10.20
CA GLN A 53 18.71 12.17 9.82
C GLN A 53 18.49 13.30 8.81
N GLU A 54 17.30 13.40 8.20
CA GLU A 54 16.99 14.52 7.32
C GLU A 54 16.94 15.84 8.11
N GLY A 55 17.50 16.90 7.52
CA GLY A 55 17.64 18.20 8.16
C GLY A 55 16.31 18.94 8.37
N PRO A 56 16.30 20.02 9.17
CA PRO A 56 15.09 20.80 9.43
C PRO A 56 14.43 21.34 8.15
N GLU A 57 15.21 21.66 7.12
CA GLU A 57 14.70 22.16 5.84
C GLU A 57 13.78 21.13 5.14
N TYR A 58 14.09 19.84 5.26
CA TYR A 58 13.25 18.76 4.74
C TYR A 58 11.91 18.75 5.48
N TRP A 59 11.94 18.73 6.81
CA TRP A 59 10.74 18.66 7.64
C TRP A 59 9.83 19.89 7.49
N ASP A 60 10.42 21.09 7.38
CA ASP A 60 9.68 22.32 7.16
C ASP A 60 9.03 22.34 5.78
N ARG A 61 9.76 21.91 4.72
CA ARG A 61 9.23 21.80 3.37
C ARG A 61 8.08 20.79 3.28
N GLU A 62 8.26 19.57 3.79
CA GLU A 62 7.24 18.52 3.75
C GLU A 62 6.00 18.88 4.59
N THR A 63 6.22 19.57 5.72
CA THR A 63 5.13 20.12 6.52
C THR A 63 4.34 21.17 5.74
N GLN A 64 5.03 22.09 5.06
CA GLN A 64 4.37 23.13 4.29
C GLN A 64 3.58 22.55 3.11
N ILE A 65 4.15 21.57 2.39
CA ILE A 65 3.47 20.83 1.33
C ILE A 65 2.19 20.18 1.86
N SER A 66 2.26 19.51 3.02
CA SER A 66 1.10 18.85 3.63
C SER A 66 0.02 19.84 4.08
N LYS A 67 0.40 21.01 4.59
CA LYS A 67 -0.53 22.09 4.93
C LYS A 67 -1.20 22.69 3.70
N THR A 68 -0.47 22.90 2.61
CA THR A 68 -1.04 23.32 1.33
C THR A 68 -2.03 22.27 0.81
N ASN A 69 -1.64 20.98 0.80
CA ASN A 69 -2.51 19.88 0.39
C ASN A 69 -3.78 19.80 1.24
N THR A 70 -3.71 20.08 2.55
CA THR A 70 -4.91 20.14 3.40
C THR A 70 -5.95 21.14 2.87
N GLN A 71 -5.51 22.30 2.36
CA GLN A 71 -6.42 23.29 1.75
C GLN A 71 -6.90 22.85 0.37
N THR A 72 -6.00 22.37 -0.49
CA THR A 72 -6.34 21.89 -1.83
C THR A 72 -7.39 20.76 -1.79
N TYR A 73 -7.26 19.81 -0.86
CA TYR A 73 -8.20 18.70 -0.72
C TYR A 73 -9.55 19.15 -0.15
N ARG A 74 -9.56 20.16 0.73
CA ARG A 74 -10.79 20.78 1.22
C ARG A 74 -11.58 21.42 0.07
N GLU A 75 -10.91 22.17 -0.80
CA GLU A 75 -11.53 22.74 -2.00
C GLU A 75 -11.97 21.65 -2.98
N SER A 76 -11.15 20.62 -3.17
CA SER A 76 -11.47 19.50 -4.05
C SER A 76 -12.73 18.75 -3.59
N LEU A 77 -12.89 18.51 -2.27
CA LEU A 77 -14.10 17.92 -1.71
C LEU A 77 -15.36 18.78 -1.97
N ARG A 78 -15.25 20.10 -1.91
CA ARG A 78 -16.37 21.01 -2.24
C ARG A 78 -16.72 20.95 -3.73
N ASN A 79 -15.72 20.92 -4.60
CA ASN A 79 -15.91 20.81 -6.05
C ASN A 79 -16.56 19.48 -6.43
N LEU A 80 -16.04 18.36 -5.90
CA LEU A 80 -16.55 17.01 -6.15
C LEU A 80 -18.02 16.88 -5.74
N ARG A 81 -18.36 17.37 -4.54
CA ARG A 81 -19.76 17.43 -4.08
C ARG A 81 -20.67 18.15 -5.08
N GLY A 82 -20.19 19.26 -5.65
CA GLY A 82 -20.89 20.00 -6.69
C GLY A 82 -21.04 19.20 -7.99
N TYR A 83 -19.98 18.55 -8.46
CA TYR A 83 -20.01 17.75 -9.69
C TYR A 83 -21.00 16.57 -9.60
N TYR A 84 -21.12 15.97 -8.41
CA TYR A 84 -22.04 14.86 -8.16
C TYR A 84 -23.41 15.28 -7.64
N ASN A 85 -23.70 16.59 -7.55
CA ASN A 85 -24.96 17.13 -7.02
C ASN A 85 -25.33 16.58 -5.62
N GLN A 86 -24.33 16.41 -4.76
CA GLN A 86 -24.50 15.82 -3.43
C GLN A 86 -24.86 16.87 -2.37
N SER A 87 -25.53 16.42 -1.31
CA SER A 87 -25.95 17.26 -0.18
C SER A 87 -24.76 17.71 0.68
N GLU A 88 -24.85 18.90 1.28
CA GLU A 88 -23.83 19.38 2.23
C GLU A 88 -23.79 18.60 3.55
N ALA A 89 -24.85 17.84 3.87
CA ALA A 89 -24.92 17.04 5.08
C ALA A 89 -24.14 15.72 4.99
N GLY A 90 -23.76 15.29 3.78
CA GLY A 90 -23.03 14.05 3.53
C GLY A 90 -21.56 14.14 3.93
N SER A 91 -21.05 13.10 4.57
CA SER A 91 -19.61 12.90 4.74
C SER A 91 -19.08 12.17 3.50
N HIS A 92 -18.02 12.74 2.92
CA HIS A 92 -17.36 12.28 1.71
C HIS A 92 -15.86 12.14 1.91
N THR A 93 -15.26 11.21 1.16
CA THR A 93 -13.84 10.87 1.24
C THR A 93 -13.17 11.07 -0.12
N LEU A 94 -12.03 11.76 -0.13
CA LEU A 94 -11.14 11.87 -1.29
C LEU A 94 -9.80 11.24 -0.95
N GLN A 95 -9.37 10.29 -1.77
CA GLN A 95 -8.09 9.59 -1.61
C GLN A 95 -7.21 9.84 -2.82
N ARG A 96 -5.89 9.86 -2.61
CA ARG A 96 -4.89 9.86 -3.68
C ARG A 96 -3.75 8.94 -3.33
N MET A 97 -3.28 8.18 -4.31
CA MET A 97 -2.04 7.42 -4.25
C MET A 97 -1.16 7.86 -5.40
N TYR A 98 0.09 8.22 -5.10
CA TYR A 98 1.07 8.52 -6.14
C TYR A 98 2.46 8.06 -5.71
N GLY A 99 3.34 7.86 -6.69
CA GLY A 99 4.70 7.42 -6.44
C GLY A 99 5.34 6.69 -7.61
N CYS A 100 6.51 6.12 -7.37
CA CYS A 100 7.36 5.53 -8.40
C CYS A 100 7.85 4.14 -8.00
N ASP A 101 7.98 3.27 -8.99
CA ASP A 101 8.60 1.96 -8.87
C ASP A 101 9.93 1.97 -9.62
N VAL A 102 10.98 1.40 -9.03
CA VAL A 102 12.32 1.33 -9.62
C VAL A 102 12.86 -0.09 -9.69
N GLY A 103 13.62 -0.35 -10.74
CA GLY A 103 14.34 -1.60 -10.92
C GLY A 103 15.55 -1.72 -10.00
N PRO A 104 16.25 -2.87 -10.01
CA PRO A 104 17.50 -3.05 -9.27
C PRO A 104 18.61 -2.07 -9.70
N ASP A 105 18.56 -1.57 -10.94
CA ASP A 105 19.45 -0.53 -11.46
C ASP A 105 19.04 0.90 -11.02
N GLY A 106 17.98 0.99 -10.22
CA GLY A 106 17.39 2.22 -9.72
C GLY A 106 16.64 3.02 -10.77
N ARG A 107 16.48 2.56 -12.02
CA ARG A 107 15.74 3.29 -13.06
C ARG A 107 14.25 3.16 -12.86
N LEU A 108 13.51 4.19 -13.27
CA LEU A 108 12.05 4.19 -13.22
C LEU A 108 11.51 3.03 -14.08
N LEU A 109 10.68 2.20 -13.46
CA LEU A 109 9.88 1.19 -14.16
C LEU A 109 8.48 1.73 -14.45
N ARG A 110 7.87 2.39 -13.45
CA ARG A 110 6.51 2.90 -13.55
C ARG A 110 6.28 4.05 -12.58
N GLY A 111 5.56 5.07 -13.04
CA GLY A 111 5.00 6.13 -12.20
C GLY A 111 3.51 5.92 -11.98
N HIS A 112 3.00 6.39 -10.85
CA HIS A 112 1.58 6.30 -10.48
C HIS A 112 1.10 7.64 -9.98
N ASP A 113 -0.10 8.02 -10.39
CA ASP A 113 -0.90 9.08 -9.76
C ASP A 113 -2.37 8.79 -9.99
N GLN A 114 -3.11 8.48 -8.93
CA GLN A 114 -4.53 8.14 -9.03
C GLN A 114 -5.31 8.63 -7.83
N SER A 115 -6.55 9.04 -8.08
CA SER A 115 -7.47 9.54 -7.07
C SER A 115 -8.77 8.75 -7.07
N ALA A 116 -9.35 8.60 -5.88
CA ALA A 116 -10.64 7.96 -5.66
C ALA A 116 -11.56 8.86 -4.84
N TYR A 117 -12.85 8.85 -5.16
CA TYR A 117 -13.88 9.60 -4.44
C TYR A 117 -14.94 8.63 -3.90
N ASP A 118 -15.22 8.71 -2.60
CA ASP A 118 -16.12 7.81 -1.87
C ASP A 118 -15.83 6.32 -2.12
N GLY A 119 -14.54 5.98 -2.18
CA GLY A 119 -14.04 4.61 -2.36
C GLY A 119 -14.11 4.08 -3.79
N LYS A 120 -14.47 4.90 -4.78
CA LYS A 120 -14.49 4.54 -6.21
C LYS A 120 -13.42 5.32 -6.97
N ASP A 121 -12.82 4.68 -7.96
CA ASP A 121 -11.87 5.35 -8.86
C ASP A 121 -12.50 6.61 -9.46
N TYR A 122 -11.73 7.69 -9.47
CA TYR A 122 -12.16 8.99 -10.00
C TYR A 122 -11.34 9.34 -11.25
N ILE A 123 -10.03 9.49 -11.10
CA ILE A 123 -9.13 9.82 -12.21
C ILE A 123 -7.75 9.22 -11.96
N ALA A 124 -7.10 8.72 -13.00
CA ALA A 124 -5.76 8.15 -12.94
C ALA A 124 -4.88 8.64 -14.10
N LEU A 125 -3.63 8.95 -13.80
CA LEU A 125 -2.57 9.19 -14.79
C LEU A 125 -2.22 7.84 -15.44
N ASN A 126 -2.24 7.79 -16.76
CA ASN A 126 -1.91 6.58 -17.50
C ASN A 126 -0.41 6.28 -17.41
N GLU A 127 -0.03 5.05 -17.74
CA GLU A 127 1.37 4.59 -17.70
C GLU A 127 2.31 5.40 -18.59
N ASP A 128 1.79 6.08 -19.61
CA ASP A 128 2.54 6.99 -20.48
C ASP A 128 2.97 8.31 -19.79
N LEU A 129 2.49 8.57 -18.57
CA LEU A 129 2.73 9.78 -17.77
C LEU A 129 2.38 11.08 -18.50
N SER A 130 1.41 11.03 -19.42
CA SER A 130 1.02 12.16 -20.27
C SER A 130 -0.48 12.28 -20.49
N SER A 131 -1.22 11.18 -20.34
CA SER A 131 -2.67 11.12 -20.55
C SER A 131 -3.41 10.62 -19.31
N TRP A 132 -4.72 10.85 -19.27
CA TRP A 132 -5.58 10.56 -18.12
C TRP A 132 -6.68 9.57 -18.48
N THR A 133 -7.02 8.69 -17.53
CA THR A 133 -8.26 7.91 -17.54
C THR A 133 -9.22 8.48 -16.51
N ALA A 134 -10.35 9.01 -16.96
CA ALA A 134 -11.45 9.50 -16.12
C ALA A 134 -12.52 8.41 -15.96
N ALA A 135 -12.94 8.15 -14.72
CA ALA A 135 -13.89 7.08 -14.42
C ALA A 135 -15.33 7.40 -14.86
N ASP A 136 -15.72 8.68 -14.84
CA ASP A 136 -17.06 9.13 -15.18
C ASP A 136 -17.09 10.57 -15.74
N THR A 137 -18.29 11.09 -15.99
CA THR A 137 -18.49 12.45 -16.53
C THR A 137 -18.06 13.55 -15.58
N ALA A 138 -18.06 13.32 -14.26
CA ALA A 138 -17.56 14.30 -13.29
C ALA A 138 -16.04 14.35 -13.34
N ALA A 139 -15.39 13.19 -13.39
CA ALA A 139 -13.94 13.08 -13.57
C ALA A 139 -13.46 13.70 -14.89
N GLN A 140 -14.24 13.61 -15.97
CA GLN A 140 -13.93 14.29 -17.24
C GLN A 140 -13.86 15.82 -17.09
N ILE A 141 -14.57 16.42 -16.13
CA ILE A 141 -14.43 17.87 -15.85
C ILE A 141 -13.04 18.15 -15.28
N THR A 142 -12.56 17.32 -14.35
CA THR A 142 -11.19 17.44 -13.83
C THR A 142 -10.16 17.18 -14.92
N GLN A 143 -10.34 16.14 -15.74
CA GLN A 143 -9.44 15.82 -16.86
C GLN A 143 -9.22 17.04 -17.77
N ARG A 144 -10.29 17.69 -18.23
CA ARG A 144 -10.19 18.87 -19.11
C ARG A 144 -9.42 20.03 -18.46
N LYS A 145 -9.61 20.23 -17.14
CA LYS A 145 -8.87 21.26 -16.39
C LYS A 145 -7.38 20.93 -16.31
N TRP A 146 -7.06 19.68 -16.01
CA TRP A 146 -5.69 19.20 -15.88
C TRP A 146 -4.94 19.15 -17.21
N GLU A 147 -5.62 18.81 -18.30
CA GLU A 147 -5.07 18.91 -19.66
C GLU A 147 -4.79 20.36 -20.04
N ALA A 148 -5.72 21.29 -19.79
CA ALA A 148 -5.52 22.71 -20.05
C ALA A 148 -4.38 23.33 -19.23
N ALA A 149 -4.17 22.85 -18.00
CA ALA A 149 -3.09 23.26 -17.11
C ALA A 149 -1.79 22.45 -17.27
N ARG A 150 -1.75 21.46 -18.17
CA ARG A 150 -0.60 20.56 -18.40
C ARG A 150 -0.10 19.88 -17.13
N GLU A 151 -1.01 19.46 -16.25
CA GLU A 151 -0.65 18.84 -14.95
C GLU A 151 0.16 17.54 -15.12
N ALA A 152 -0.09 16.78 -16.19
CA ALA A 152 0.65 15.54 -16.47
C ALA A 152 2.16 15.80 -16.68
N GLU A 153 2.54 16.94 -17.29
CA GLU A 153 3.95 17.29 -17.49
C GLU A 153 4.67 17.53 -16.15
N GLN A 154 4.00 18.17 -15.19
CA GLN A 154 4.54 18.42 -13.85
C GLN A 154 4.68 17.11 -13.05
N LEU A 155 3.66 16.25 -13.11
CA LEU A 155 3.69 14.95 -12.45
C LEU A 155 4.76 14.04 -13.04
N ARG A 156 4.90 14.00 -14.36
CA ARG A 156 5.95 13.27 -15.03
C ARG A 156 7.33 13.74 -14.57
N ALA A 157 7.57 15.05 -14.53
CA ALA A 157 8.84 15.61 -14.07
C ALA A 157 9.17 15.20 -12.61
N TYR A 158 8.16 15.17 -11.74
CA TYR A 158 8.33 14.66 -10.37
C TYR A 158 8.62 13.15 -10.33
N LEU A 159 7.82 12.36 -11.05
CA LEU A 159 7.87 10.89 -11.03
C LEU A 159 9.16 10.34 -11.66
N GLU A 160 9.63 10.94 -12.75
CA GLU A 160 10.89 10.57 -13.42
C GLU A 160 12.13 11.13 -12.72
N GLY A 161 11.99 12.24 -11.97
CA GLY A 161 13.08 12.93 -11.28
C GLY A 161 13.06 12.71 -9.77
N LEU A 162 12.48 13.67 -9.04
CA LEU A 162 12.56 13.75 -7.58
C LEU A 162 12.07 12.47 -6.88
N CYS A 163 11.01 11.83 -7.36
CA CYS A 163 10.53 10.59 -6.75
C CYS A 163 11.62 9.50 -6.75
N VAL A 164 12.25 9.28 -7.90
CA VAL A 164 13.30 8.27 -8.06
C VAL A 164 14.55 8.66 -7.28
N GLU A 165 14.94 9.94 -7.31
CA GLU A 165 16.10 10.45 -6.57
C GLU A 165 15.95 10.25 -5.06
N TRP A 166 14.80 10.62 -4.50
CA TRP A 166 14.51 10.44 -3.08
C TRP A 166 14.40 8.97 -2.69
N LEU A 167 13.74 8.15 -3.51
CA LEU A 167 13.67 6.70 -3.27
C LEU A 167 15.06 6.07 -3.18
N ARG A 168 15.98 6.40 -4.11
CA ARG A 168 17.37 5.93 -4.06
C ARG A 168 18.09 6.38 -2.80
N ARG A 169 17.92 7.65 -2.40
CA ARG A 169 18.50 8.17 -1.16
C ARG A 169 17.96 7.41 0.06
N TYR A 170 16.66 7.14 0.13
CA TYR A 170 16.06 6.40 1.23
C TYR A 170 16.52 4.94 1.28
N LEU A 171 16.68 4.29 0.12
CA LEU A 171 17.22 2.94 0.05
C LEU A 171 18.67 2.86 0.55
N GLU A 172 19.50 3.87 0.28
CA GLU A 172 20.86 3.92 0.82
C GLU A 172 20.85 4.19 2.34
N ASN A 173 20.09 5.20 2.77
CA ASN A 173 19.98 5.59 4.18
C ASN A 173 19.42 4.46 5.06
N GLY A 174 18.44 3.71 4.53
CA GLY A 174 17.72 2.66 5.22
C GLY A 174 18.18 1.24 4.85
N LYS A 175 19.33 1.07 4.18
CA LYS A 175 19.76 -0.20 3.57
C LYS A 175 19.73 -1.42 4.49
N GLU A 176 20.07 -1.25 5.76
CA GLU A 176 20.07 -2.34 6.77
C GLU A 176 18.67 -2.94 6.99
N THR A 177 17.64 -2.14 6.70
CA THR A 177 16.23 -2.52 6.81
C THR A 177 15.63 -2.73 5.43
N LEU A 178 15.52 -1.68 4.60
CA LEU A 178 14.76 -1.67 3.35
C LEU A 178 15.25 -2.67 2.30
N GLN A 179 16.55 -2.96 2.27
CA GLN A 179 17.13 -3.92 1.32
C GLN A 179 17.31 -5.33 1.91
N ARG A 180 16.74 -5.57 3.09
CA ARG A 180 16.77 -6.88 3.76
C ARG A 180 15.40 -7.55 3.68
N ALA A 181 15.38 -8.73 3.08
CA ALA A 181 14.24 -9.64 3.17
C ALA A 181 14.40 -10.54 4.41
N ASP A 182 13.38 -10.57 5.26
CA ASP A 182 13.31 -11.48 6.41
C ASP A 182 12.46 -12.70 5.99
N PRO A 183 13.02 -13.93 5.93
CA PRO A 183 12.28 -15.10 5.45
C PRO A 183 11.22 -15.56 6.46
N PRO A 184 10.11 -16.18 5.99
CA PRO A 184 9.06 -16.65 6.87
C PRO A 184 9.52 -17.82 7.73
N LYS A 185 9.20 -17.74 9.03
CA LYS A 185 9.23 -18.88 9.94
C LYS A 185 7.96 -19.68 9.70
N THR A 186 8.12 -20.91 9.21
CA THR A 186 7.01 -21.75 8.76
C THR A 186 6.83 -22.99 9.62
N HIS A 187 5.58 -23.38 9.84
CA HIS A 187 5.22 -24.63 10.51
C HIS A 187 3.78 -25.01 10.14
N VAL A 188 3.44 -26.28 10.33
CA VAL A 188 2.08 -26.82 10.13
C VAL A 188 1.51 -27.22 11.49
N THR A 189 0.29 -26.77 11.79
CA THR A 189 -0.47 -27.22 12.96
C THR A 189 -1.61 -28.14 12.53
N HIS A 190 -1.94 -29.10 13.39
CA HIS A 190 -3.01 -30.08 13.18
C HIS A 190 -4.06 -29.93 14.27
N HIS A 191 -5.33 -29.80 13.87
CA HIS A 191 -6.46 -29.62 14.77
C HIS A 191 -7.57 -30.61 14.42
N PRO A 192 -7.78 -31.69 15.19
CA PRO A 192 -8.91 -32.59 14.99
C PRO A 192 -10.24 -31.83 15.07
N ILE A 193 -11.14 -32.04 14.10
CA ILE A 193 -12.50 -31.48 14.10
C ILE A 193 -13.51 -32.56 14.50
N SER A 194 -13.33 -33.78 13.99
CA SER A 194 -14.13 -34.96 14.25
C SER A 194 -13.28 -36.23 14.19
N ASP A 195 -13.88 -37.40 14.39
CA ASP A 195 -13.22 -38.70 14.20
C ASP A 195 -12.82 -38.98 12.74
N HIS A 196 -13.28 -38.15 11.80
CA HIS A 196 -13.08 -38.34 10.35
C HIS A 196 -12.27 -37.22 9.70
N GLU A 197 -12.11 -36.08 10.36
CA GLU A 197 -11.54 -34.88 9.76
C GLU A 197 -10.68 -34.07 10.73
N ALA A 198 -9.63 -33.46 10.19
CA ALA A 198 -8.80 -32.50 10.89
C ALA A 198 -8.48 -31.29 10.01
N THR A 199 -8.17 -30.16 10.63
CA THR A 199 -7.61 -29.00 9.94
C THR A 199 -6.10 -29.06 9.97
N LEU A 200 -5.47 -28.99 8.80
CA LEU A 200 -4.06 -28.64 8.66
C LEU A 200 -3.94 -27.14 8.39
N ARG A 201 -3.19 -26.42 9.22
CA ARG A 201 -2.93 -24.99 9.04
C ARG A 201 -1.45 -24.74 8.87
N CYS A 202 -1.08 -24.22 7.70
CA CYS A 202 0.27 -23.80 7.38
C CYS A 202 0.45 -22.33 7.75
N TRP A 203 1.41 -22.05 8.62
CA TRP A 203 1.74 -20.71 9.09
C TRP A 203 2.99 -20.18 8.41
N ALA A 204 2.99 -18.89 8.10
CA ALA A 204 4.18 -18.11 7.79
C ALA A 204 4.18 -16.89 8.74
N LEU A 205 5.26 -16.72 9.51
CA LEU A 205 5.39 -15.68 10.52
C LEU A 205 6.70 -14.92 10.36
N GLY A 206 6.71 -13.64 10.71
CA GLY A 206 7.94 -12.87 10.87
C GLY A 206 8.65 -12.56 9.56
N PHE A 207 7.92 -12.48 8.44
CA PHE A 207 8.50 -12.22 7.12
C PHE A 207 8.39 -10.76 6.69
N TYR A 208 9.31 -10.31 5.84
CA TYR A 208 9.31 -9.02 5.15
C TYR A 208 10.00 -9.17 3.79
N PRO A 209 9.50 -8.61 2.67
CA PRO A 209 8.28 -7.80 2.52
C PRO A 209 6.98 -8.63 2.67
N ALA A 210 5.82 -7.98 2.56
CA ALA A 210 4.49 -8.57 2.76
C ALA A 210 4.08 -9.57 1.66
N GLU A 211 4.65 -9.44 0.46
CA GLU A 211 4.36 -10.33 -0.66
C GLU A 211 4.82 -11.76 -0.33
N ILE A 212 3.88 -12.70 -0.34
CA ILE A 212 4.12 -14.10 -0.01
C ILE A 212 3.05 -14.97 -0.66
N THR A 213 3.44 -16.17 -1.11
CA THR A 213 2.49 -17.17 -1.62
C THR A 213 2.49 -18.40 -0.71
N LEU A 214 1.30 -18.75 -0.20
CA LEU A 214 1.03 -19.97 0.55
C LEU A 214 -0.01 -20.79 -0.21
N THR A 215 0.31 -22.03 -0.53
CA THR A 215 -0.60 -22.94 -1.26
C THR A 215 -0.59 -24.32 -0.61
N TRP A 216 -1.73 -25.00 -0.62
CA TRP A 216 -1.85 -26.40 -0.26
C TRP A 216 -1.98 -27.25 -1.53
N GLN A 217 -1.25 -28.36 -1.55
CA GLN A 217 -1.38 -29.40 -2.58
C GLN A 217 -1.79 -30.72 -1.94
N ARG A 218 -2.61 -31.50 -2.64
CA ARG A 218 -2.90 -32.91 -2.33
C ARG A 218 -2.39 -33.77 -3.47
N ASP A 219 -1.46 -34.68 -3.19
CA ASP A 219 -0.80 -35.52 -4.22
C ASP A 219 -0.20 -34.71 -5.40
N GLY A 220 0.19 -33.46 -5.14
CA GLY A 220 0.74 -32.54 -6.13
C GLY A 220 -0.29 -31.63 -6.84
N GLU A 221 -1.58 -31.75 -6.53
CA GLU A 221 -2.64 -30.90 -7.11
C GLU A 221 -3.07 -29.77 -6.16
N ASP A 222 -3.08 -28.53 -6.66
CA ASP A 222 -3.45 -27.34 -5.89
C ASP A 222 -4.89 -27.39 -5.37
N GLN A 223 -5.07 -27.07 -4.08
CA GLN A 223 -6.36 -27.12 -3.37
C GLN A 223 -6.98 -25.71 -3.20
N THR A 224 -6.91 -24.85 -4.23
CA THR A 224 -7.27 -23.43 -4.11
C THR A 224 -8.71 -23.18 -3.65
N GLN A 225 -9.68 -24.00 -4.08
CA GLN A 225 -11.09 -23.83 -3.72
C GLN A 225 -11.39 -24.28 -2.28
N ASP A 226 -10.63 -25.27 -1.79
CA ASP A 226 -10.82 -25.88 -0.46
C ASP A 226 -9.90 -25.26 0.61
N THR A 227 -9.05 -24.31 0.20
CA THR A 227 -8.12 -23.63 1.09
C THR A 227 -8.75 -22.37 1.68
N GLU A 228 -8.86 -22.32 3.00
CA GLU A 228 -9.10 -21.09 3.73
C GLU A 228 -7.78 -20.30 3.79
N LEU A 229 -7.73 -19.15 3.11
CA LEU A 229 -6.56 -18.29 3.03
C LEU A 229 -6.87 -16.91 3.62
N VAL A 230 -6.17 -16.52 4.69
CA VAL A 230 -6.33 -15.18 5.26
C VAL A 230 -5.52 -14.14 4.52
N GLU A 231 -5.98 -12.89 4.57
CA GLU A 231 -5.18 -11.73 4.15
C GLU A 231 -3.85 -11.68 4.92
N THR A 232 -2.81 -11.21 4.24
CA THR A 232 -1.53 -10.95 4.88
C THR A 232 -1.71 -9.80 5.86
N ARG A 233 -1.30 -9.97 7.11
CA ARG A 233 -1.54 -8.98 8.17
C ARG A 233 -0.25 -8.58 8.88
N PRO A 234 -0.11 -7.32 9.30
CA PRO A 234 1.08 -6.85 10.01
C PRO A 234 1.18 -7.47 11.41
N ALA A 235 2.40 -7.73 11.87
CA ALA A 235 2.68 -8.18 13.23
C ALA A 235 2.94 -7.01 14.21
N GLY A 236 3.19 -5.80 13.68
CA GLY A 236 3.45 -4.58 14.46
C GLY A 236 4.93 -4.28 14.70
N ASP A 237 5.82 -5.17 14.27
CA ASP A 237 7.28 -5.08 14.42
C ASP A 237 7.99 -4.99 13.05
N ARG A 238 7.31 -4.40 12.06
CA ARG A 238 7.65 -4.37 10.61
C ARG A 238 7.37 -5.66 9.85
N THR A 239 7.26 -6.80 10.51
CA THR A 239 7.04 -8.09 9.84
C THR A 239 5.56 -8.37 9.59
N PHE A 240 5.30 -9.40 8.79
CA PHE A 240 3.99 -9.87 8.41
C PHE A 240 3.75 -11.33 8.85
N GLN A 241 2.48 -11.70 8.86
CA GLN A 241 2.03 -13.06 9.12
C GLN A 241 0.88 -13.42 8.19
N LYS A 242 0.81 -14.70 7.80
CA LYS A 242 -0.24 -15.27 6.96
C LYS A 242 -0.42 -16.75 7.31
N TRP A 243 -1.59 -17.30 7.07
CA TRP A 243 -1.79 -18.74 7.11
C TRP A 243 -2.76 -19.21 6.03
N ALA A 244 -2.63 -20.48 5.68
CA ALA A 244 -3.51 -21.20 4.77
C ALA A 244 -3.94 -22.50 5.45
N ALA A 245 -5.22 -22.84 5.43
CA ALA A 245 -5.75 -24.04 6.06
C ALA A 245 -6.60 -24.87 5.10
N VAL A 246 -6.55 -26.18 5.27
CA VAL A 246 -7.39 -27.16 4.56
C VAL A 246 -7.97 -28.14 5.57
N VAL A 247 -9.21 -28.57 5.32
CA VAL A 247 -9.81 -29.70 6.04
C VAL A 247 -9.41 -30.98 5.31
N VAL A 248 -8.88 -31.95 6.05
CA VAL A 248 -8.36 -33.20 5.51
C VAL A 248 -9.00 -34.40 6.21
N PRO A 249 -9.23 -35.52 5.50
CA PRO A 249 -9.64 -36.76 6.14
C PRO A 249 -8.57 -37.28 7.09
N SER A 250 -8.98 -37.82 8.23
CA SER A 250 -8.06 -38.43 9.20
C SER A 250 -7.30 -39.60 8.56
N GLY A 251 -5.98 -39.60 8.70
CA GLY A 251 -5.07 -40.59 8.09
C GLY A 251 -4.56 -40.23 6.70
N GLU A 252 -5.05 -39.14 6.09
CA GLU A 252 -4.58 -38.65 4.80
C GLU A 252 -3.62 -37.47 4.90
N GLU A 253 -3.21 -37.06 6.10
CA GLU A 253 -2.46 -35.82 6.34
C GLU A 253 -1.15 -35.76 5.53
N GLN A 254 -0.47 -36.89 5.34
CA GLN A 254 0.80 -36.97 4.61
C GLN A 254 0.69 -36.77 3.09
N ARG A 255 -0.54 -36.88 2.54
CA ARG A 255 -0.83 -36.56 1.13
C ARG A 255 -0.83 -35.05 0.87
N TYR A 256 -0.95 -34.25 1.93
CA TYR A 256 -1.04 -32.81 1.84
C TYR A 256 0.32 -32.15 2.09
N THR A 257 0.69 -31.22 1.21
CA THR A 257 1.90 -30.40 1.33
C THR A 257 1.56 -28.92 1.26
N CYS A 258 2.10 -28.13 2.18
CA CYS A 258 2.08 -26.68 2.10
C CYS A 258 3.32 -26.19 1.35
N HIS A 259 3.14 -25.32 0.37
CA HIS A 259 4.20 -24.68 -0.40
C HIS A 259 4.27 -23.19 -0.07
N VAL A 260 5.48 -22.71 0.25
CA VAL A 260 5.72 -21.33 0.64
C VAL A 260 6.76 -20.71 -0.27
N GLN A 261 6.41 -19.58 -0.90
CA GLN A 261 7.32 -18.77 -1.72
C GLN A 261 7.41 -17.36 -1.13
N HIS A 262 8.64 -16.86 -0.98
CA HIS A 262 8.95 -15.55 -0.44
C HIS A 262 10.33 -15.11 -0.94
N GLU A 263 10.56 -13.81 -1.17
CA GLU A 263 11.83 -13.28 -1.68
C GLU A 263 13.03 -13.58 -0.75
N GLY A 264 12.79 -13.66 0.57
CA GLY A 264 13.81 -14.02 1.55
C GLY A 264 14.21 -15.49 1.53
N LEU A 265 13.49 -16.35 0.80
CA LEU A 265 13.79 -17.77 0.68
C LEU A 265 14.66 -18.04 -0.57
N PRO A 266 15.82 -18.71 -0.44
CA PRO A 266 16.65 -19.04 -1.60
C PRO A 266 15.98 -20.07 -2.53
N LYS A 267 15.05 -20.87 -1.99
CA LYS A 267 14.20 -21.82 -2.72
C LYS A 267 12.84 -21.91 -2.01
N PRO A 268 11.74 -22.19 -2.72
CA PRO A 268 10.45 -22.47 -2.11
C PRO A 268 10.55 -23.58 -1.06
N LEU A 269 9.77 -23.45 0.02
CA LEU A 269 9.67 -24.48 1.04
C LEU A 269 8.48 -25.40 0.76
N THR A 270 8.62 -26.67 1.14
CA THR A 270 7.54 -27.66 1.12
C THR A 270 7.45 -28.28 2.51
N LEU A 271 6.29 -28.13 3.15
CA LEU A 271 6.04 -28.58 4.50
C LEU A 271 4.94 -29.64 4.51
N ARG A 272 5.05 -30.59 5.43
CA ARG A 272 3.99 -31.52 5.84
C ARG A 272 3.78 -31.39 7.35
N TRP A 273 2.68 -31.92 7.85
CA TRP A 273 2.50 -32.14 9.29
C TRP A 273 3.38 -33.28 9.79
#